data_AF-A0AAN9PZ49-F1
#
_entry.id   AF-A0AAN9PZ49-F1
#
_cell.length_a   1.000
_cell.length_b   1.000
_cell.length_c   1.000
_cell.angle_alpha   90.00
_cell.angle_beta   90.00
_cell.angle_gamma   90.00
#
_symmetry.space_group_name_H-M   'P 1'
#
loop_
_entity.id
_entity.type
_entity.pdbx_description
1 polymer ?
#
loop_
_entity_poly.entity_id
_entity_poly.type
_entity_poly.pdbx_seq_one_letter_code
_entity_poly.pdbx_strand_id
1 'polypeptide(L)'
;MKKVVLKVGIHNDKIKQKAMKIASGLSGVESVSVDMKEKKLTLSGDIDPVSAVSKLRKWCQTEIVSVGPAKEEPKKSDPPTFSEAYPLYYYHMTPLYSQSYYVN
;
A
#
# COMPACT_ATOMS: atom_id res chain seq x y z
N MET A 1 8.38 0.04 -13.18
CA MET A 1 9.17 0.51 -12.01
C MET A 1 8.33 0.36 -10.74
N LYS A 2 8.86 -0.28 -9.71
CA LYS A 2 8.22 -0.52 -8.41
C LYS A 2 8.90 0.35 -7.35
N LYS A 3 8.14 0.81 -6.37
CA LYS A 3 8.59 1.50 -5.17
C LYS A 3 8.39 0.58 -3.97
N VAL A 4 9.48 0.27 -3.29
CA VAL A 4 9.51 -0.60 -2.12
C VAL A 4 9.94 0.23 -0.93
N VAL A 5 9.12 0.23 0.11
CA VAL A 5 9.37 0.95 1.35
C VAL A 5 9.60 -0.07 2.46
N LEU A 6 10.79 -0.03 3.04
CA LEU A 6 11.24 -0.95 4.09
C LEU A 6 11.53 -0.16 5.35
N LYS A 7 11.15 -0.70 6.51
CA LYS A 7 11.59 -0.22 7.82
C LYS A 7 12.86 -0.97 8.18
N VAL A 8 13.92 -0.24 8.53
CA VAL A 8 15.25 -0.78 8.82
C VAL A 8 15.75 -0.30 10.17
N GLY A 9 16.21 -1.22 11.02
CA GLY A 9 16.80 -0.91 12.33
C GLY A 9 18.17 -0.25 12.20
N ILE A 10 18.22 1.05 11.88
CA ILE A 10 19.46 1.83 11.83
C ILE A 10 19.73 2.41 13.23
N HIS A 11 20.81 1.93 13.85
CA HIS A 11 21.27 2.39 15.16
C HIS A 11 22.63 3.10 15.11
N ASN A 12 23.45 2.80 14.10
CA ASN A 12 24.82 3.31 13.95
C ASN A 12 25.11 3.63 12.48
N ASP A 13 26.04 4.54 12.21
CA ASP A 13 26.46 4.89 10.85
C ASP A 13 27.05 3.71 10.08
N LYS A 14 27.72 2.77 10.78
CA LYS A 14 28.21 1.53 10.19
C LYS A 14 27.06 0.68 9.60
N ILE A 15 25.91 0.65 10.27
CA ILE A 15 24.73 -0.09 9.80
C ILE A 15 24.10 0.65 8.61
N LYS A 16 24.02 1.97 8.67
CA LYS A 16 23.54 2.80 7.54
C LYS A 16 24.36 2.56 6.28
N GLN A 17 25.69 2.62 6.37
CA GLN A 17 26.57 2.40 5.23
C GLN A 17 26.42 0.98 4.65
N LYS A 18 26.31 -0.04 5.51
CA LYS A 18 26.07 -1.42 5.07
C LYS A 18 24.71 -1.58 4.38
N ALA A 19 23.65 -1.04 4.97
CA ALA A 19 22.31 -1.08 4.38
C ALA A 19 22.29 -0.43 3.00
N MET A 20 22.93 0.74 2.87
CA MET A 20 23.03 1.45 1.59
C MET A 20 23.84 0.66 0.55
N LYS A 21 24.98 0.06 0.94
CA LYS A 21 25.81 -0.77 0.07
C LYS A 21 25.08 -2.02 -0.42
N ILE A 22 24.27 -2.65 0.44
CA ILE A 22 23.47 -3.82 0.07
C ILE A 22 22.34 -3.39 -0.86
N ALA A 23 21.63 -2.33 -0.52
CA ALA A 23 20.54 -1.77 -1.31
C ALA A 23 21.01 -1.40 -2.73
N SER A 24 22.16 -0.74 -2.86
CA SER A 24 22.73 -0.40 -4.17
C SER A 24 23.23 -1.60 -4.96
N GLY A 25 23.53 -2.72 -4.29
CA GLY A 25 23.96 -3.98 -4.93
C GLY A 25 22.81 -4.92 -5.28
N LEU A 26 21.55 -4.51 -5.06
CA LEU A 26 20.39 -5.27 -5.49
C LEU A 26 20.20 -5.11 -7.01
N SER A 27 19.84 -6.20 -7.68
CA SER A 27 19.54 -6.17 -9.10
C SER A 27 18.27 -5.38 -9.35
N GLY A 28 18.28 -4.54 -10.39
CA GLY A 28 17.14 -3.72 -10.79
C GLY A 28 16.86 -2.50 -9.90
N VAL A 29 17.72 -2.18 -8.92
CA VAL A 29 17.63 -0.92 -8.17
C VAL A 29 18.12 0.24 -9.03
N GLU A 30 17.30 1.28 -9.10
CA GLU A 30 17.59 2.53 -9.81
C GLU A 30 17.84 3.68 -8.84
N SER A 31 17.10 3.73 -7.72
CA SER A 31 17.34 4.70 -6.66
C SER A 31 17.16 4.11 -5.25
N VAL A 32 17.96 4.62 -4.31
CA VAL A 32 17.95 4.27 -2.89
C VAL A 32 17.88 5.54 -2.07
N SER A 33 16.92 5.62 -1.15
CA SER A 33 16.83 6.69 -0.16
C SER A 33 16.71 6.12 1.25
N VAL A 34 17.33 6.79 2.23
CA VAL A 34 17.34 6.37 3.62
C VAL A 34 16.95 7.53 4.53
N ASP A 35 15.81 7.39 5.20
CA ASP A 35 15.31 8.33 6.19
C ASP A 35 15.75 7.89 7.59
N MET A 36 16.72 8.59 8.18
CA MET A 36 17.20 8.26 9.53
C MET A 36 16.18 8.61 10.63
N LYS A 37 15.29 9.58 10.37
CA LYS A 37 14.23 9.98 11.31
C LYS A 37 13.18 8.88 11.48
N GLU A 38 12.68 8.36 10.35
CA GLU A 38 11.67 7.28 10.33
C GLU A 38 12.29 5.89 10.36
N LYS A 39 13.63 5.79 10.28
CA LYS A 39 14.37 4.52 10.13
C LYS A 39 13.81 3.70 8.96
N LYS A 40 13.72 4.35 7.81
CA LYS A 40 13.04 3.85 6.61
C LYS A 40 13.98 3.89 5.42
N LEU A 41 13.87 2.90 4.57
CA LEU A 41 14.66 2.71 3.37
C LEU A 41 13.71 2.53 2.20
N THR A 42 13.80 3.46 1.24
CA THR A 42 12.99 3.48 0.05
C THR A 42 13.85 3.04 -1.13
N LEU A 43 13.37 2.05 -1.87
CA LEU A 43 14.00 1.55 -3.08
C LEU A 43 13.06 1.76 -4.26
N SER A 44 13.59 2.24 -5.38
CA SER A 44 12.84 2.36 -6.63
C SER A 44 13.57 1.61 -7.73
N GLY A 45 12.81 0.88 -8.55
CA GLY A 45 13.36 0.10 -9.67
C GLY A 45 12.55 -1.16 -9.95
N ASP A 46 13.08 -2.07 -10.77
CA ASP A 46 12.51 -3.41 -10.94
C ASP A 46 13.10 -4.38 -9.91
N ILE A 47 12.61 -4.26 -8.69
CA ILE A 47 13.18 -4.94 -7.53
C ILE A 47 12.21 -6.01 -7.05
N ASP A 48 12.74 -7.17 -6.73
CA ASP A 48 12.01 -8.17 -5.97
C ASP A 48 12.08 -7.85 -4.46
N PRO A 49 10.93 -7.51 -3.81
CA PRO A 49 10.91 -7.12 -2.40
C PRO A 49 11.37 -8.25 -1.47
N VAL A 50 11.13 -9.52 -1.82
CA VAL A 50 11.48 -10.65 -0.96
C VAL A 50 13.00 -10.82 -0.93
N SER A 51 13.67 -10.84 -2.08
CA SER A 51 15.13 -10.93 -2.13
C SER A 51 15.82 -9.70 -1.54
N ALA A 52 15.25 -8.50 -1.69
CA ALA A 52 15.75 -7.27 -1.07
C ALA A 52 15.76 -7.40 0.47
N VAL A 53 14.65 -7.83 1.06
CA VAL A 53 14.52 -8.01 2.51
C VAL A 53 15.40 -9.14 3.01
N SER A 54 15.47 -10.27 2.30
CA SER A 54 16.33 -11.40 2.70
C SER A 54 17.81 -11.03 2.75
N LYS A 55 18.28 -10.16 1.85
CA LYS A 55 19.67 -9.67 1.86
C LYS A 55 19.91 -8.67 2.99
N LEU A 56 18.98 -7.76 3.24
CA LEU A 56 19.08 -6.76 4.31
C LEU A 56 18.98 -7.39 5.71
N ARG A 57 18.12 -8.39 5.91
CA ARG A 57 17.92 -9.11 7.18
C ARG A 57 19.18 -9.79 7.73
N LYS A 58 20.18 -10.08 6.89
CA LYS A 58 21.47 -10.63 7.33
C LYS A 58 22.27 -9.65 8.20
N TRP A 59 22.00 -8.35 8.09
CA TRP A 59 22.80 -7.30 8.72
C TRP A 59 21.98 -6.35 9.60
N CYS A 60 20.71 -6.14 9.26
CA CYS A 60 19.81 -5.26 10.00
C CYS A 60 18.38 -5.81 9.99
N GLN A 61 17.67 -5.59 11.10
CA GLN A 61 16.26 -5.95 11.18
C GLN A 61 15.48 -5.13 10.14
N THR A 62 14.81 -5.83 9.23
CA THR A 62 14.13 -5.22 8.08
C THR A 62 12.70 -5.75 7.96
N GLU A 63 11.76 -4.83 7.82
CA GLU A 63 10.32 -5.11 7.70
C GLU A 63 9.76 -4.39 6.47
N ILE A 64 8.83 -5.03 5.77
CA ILE A 64 8.18 -4.42 4.61
C ILE A 64 7.05 -3.54 5.12
N VAL A 65 7.08 -2.26 4.74
CA VAL A 65 5.99 -1.32 5.05
C VAL A 65 5.03 -1.22 3.87
N SER A 66 5.57 -1.10 2.66
CA SER A 66 4.75 -0.98 1.46
C SER A 66 5.51 -1.42 0.21
N VAL A 67 4.80 -2.01 -0.74
CA VAL A 67 5.29 -2.33 -2.08
C VAL A 67 4.22 -1.85 -3.06
N GLY A 68 4.58 -0.96 -3.99
CA GLY A 68 3.65 -0.43 -4.97
C GLY A 68 4.32 -0.04 -6.30
N PRO A 69 3.57 0.20 -7.37
CA PRO A 69 4.12 0.77 -8.60
C PRO A 69 4.68 2.17 -8.34
N ALA A 70 5.86 2.48 -8.90
CA ALA A 70 6.55 3.76 -8.74
C ALA A 70 5.95 4.89 -9.61
N LYS A 71 4.68 4.79 -10.00
CA LYS A 71 4.05 5.79 -10.87
C LYS A 71 3.80 7.06 -10.05
N GLU A 72 4.34 8.17 -10.57
CA GLU A 72 4.12 9.56 -10.15
C GLU A 72 2.66 9.84 -9.83
N GLU A 73 2.42 10.76 -8.89
CA GLU A 73 1.14 11.45 -8.75
C GLU A 73 0.65 11.96 -10.13
N PRO A 74 -0.52 11.53 -10.63
CA PRO A 74 -1.43 12.48 -11.21
C PRO A 74 -2.34 13.00 -10.08
N LYS A 75 -2.44 14.32 -9.96
CA LYS A 75 -3.57 14.98 -9.30
C LYS A 75 -4.89 14.37 -9.78
N LYS A 76 -5.90 14.39 -8.90
CA LYS A 76 -7.31 13.97 -9.00
C LYS A 76 -7.56 12.67 -8.23
N SER A 77 -8.56 12.57 -7.38
CA SER A 77 -9.72 13.38 -7.07
C SER A 77 -10.31 12.80 -5.79
N ASP A 78 -11.20 13.53 -5.16
CA ASP A 78 -12.03 13.13 -4.04
C ASP A 78 -12.44 11.64 -4.03
N PRO A 79 -12.59 11.03 -2.85
CA PRO A 79 -12.92 9.62 -2.70
C PRO A 79 -14.16 9.26 -3.53
N PRO A 80 -14.22 8.09 -4.20
CA PRO A 80 -15.48 7.58 -4.67
C PRO A 80 -16.30 7.26 -3.42
N THR A 81 -17.20 8.17 -3.06
CA THR A 81 -18.29 7.94 -2.11
C THR A 81 -19.18 6.86 -2.69
N PHE A 82 -18.80 5.61 -2.44
CA PHE A 82 -19.66 4.46 -2.57
C PHE A 82 -20.67 4.50 -1.42
N SER A 83 -21.80 5.19 -1.60
CA SER A 83 -23.06 4.97 -0.88
C SER A 83 -24.02 6.13 -1.09
N GLU A 84 -24.88 6.05 -2.11
CA GLU A 84 -26.25 6.63 -2.08
C GLU A 84 -26.96 6.37 -3.42
N ALA A 85 -27.30 5.11 -3.67
CA ALA A 85 -28.29 4.78 -4.71
C ALA A 85 -29.26 3.66 -4.30
N TYR A 86 -29.26 3.22 -3.03
CA TYR A 86 -30.07 2.09 -2.57
C TYR A 86 -30.64 2.25 -1.15
N PRO A 87 -31.52 3.24 -0.93
CA PRO A 87 -32.65 3.00 -0.01
C PRO A 87 -34.04 3.35 -0.58
N LEU A 88 -34.17 3.93 -1.78
CA LEU A 88 -35.45 4.48 -2.26
C LEU A 88 -36.35 3.42 -2.95
N TYR A 89 -35.79 2.33 -3.47
CA TYR A 89 -36.59 1.33 -4.20
C TYR A 89 -37.52 0.49 -3.29
N TYR A 90 -37.20 0.37 -2.00
CA TYR A 90 -37.99 -0.45 -1.07
C TYR A 90 -39.27 0.23 -0.55
N TYR A 91 -39.40 1.56 -0.68
CA TYR A 91 -40.58 2.28 -0.18
C TYR A 91 -41.74 2.39 -1.19
N HIS A 92 -41.53 2.00 -2.44
CA HIS A 92 -42.55 2.11 -3.51
C HIS A 92 -43.17 0.76 -3.92
N MET A 93 -42.77 -0.34 -3.26
CA MET A 93 -43.32 -1.68 -3.46
C MET A 93 -44.16 -2.10 -2.24
N THR A 94 -45.09 -1.26 -1.81
CA THR A 94 -46.18 -1.72 -0.93
C THR A 94 -47.33 -2.21 -1.82
N PRO A 95 -47.64 -3.52 -1.86
CA PRO A 95 -48.85 -3.98 -2.52
C PRO A 95 -50.04 -3.49 -1.71
N LEU A 96 -50.93 -2.71 -2.36
CA LEU A 96 -52.27 -2.44 -1.87
C LEU A 96 -53.00 -3.78 -1.76
N TYR A 97 -52.94 -4.40 -0.59
CA TYR A 97 -53.77 -5.55 -0.26
C TYR A 97 -55.22 -5.10 -0.36
N SER A 98 -55.88 -5.58 -1.41
CA SER A 98 -57.29 -5.39 -1.68
C SER A 98 -58.10 -5.80 -0.47
N GLN A 99 -58.57 -4.80 0.26
CA GLN A 99 -59.76 -4.87 1.07
C GLN A 99 -60.97 -5.04 0.14
N SER A 100 -61.20 -6.26 -0.34
CA SER A 100 -62.53 -6.68 -0.80
C SER A 100 -62.99 -7.83 0.07
N TYR A 101 -63.94 -7.48 0.90
CA TYR A 101 -64.53 -8.28 1.95
C TYR A 101 -65.66 -9.15 1.39
N TYR A 102 -65.90 -10.27 2.08
CA TYR A 102 -67.12 -11.09 2.16
C TYR A 102 -67.75 -11.59 0.84
N VAL A 103 -67.53 -12.89 0.59
CA VAL A 103 -68.55 -13.79 0.02
C VAL A 103 -69.10 -14.61 1.18
N ASN A 104 -70.38 -14.41 1.51
CA ASN A 104 -71.20 -15.36 2.27
C ASN A 104 -72.65 -15.20 1.83
#